data_AF-A0A2N2YYZ4-F1
#
_entry.id   AF-A0A2N2YYZ4-F1
#
_cell.length_a   1.000
_cell.length_b   1.000
_cell.length_c   1.000
_cell.angle_alpha   90.00
_cell.angle_beta   90.00
_cell.angle_gamma   90.00
#
_symmetry.space_group_name_H-M   'P 1'
#
loop_
_entity.id
_entity.type
_entity.pdbx_description
1 polymer ?
#
loop_
_entity_poly.entity_id
_entity_poly.type
_entity_poly.pdbx_seq_one_letter_code
_entity_poly.pdbx_strand_id
1 'polypeptide(L)'
;MSAFNLNFLTPLTMIYKRIIIIFIIIVVLIQFKRIDTTNPETDLTKGYLSMTNAPAEISDLIKTSCFDCHSNEVTYPWYSYIAPVS
;
A
#
# COMPACT_ATOMS: atom_id res chain seq x y z
N MET A 1 13.95 40.76 -35.54
CA MET A 1 13.99 39.65 -34.57
C MET A 1 12.97 39.97 -33.48
N SER A 2 11.79 39.37 -33.56
CA SER A 2 10.67 39.62 -32.67
C SER A 2 10.99 39.16 -31.24
N ALA A 3 10.86 40.07 -30.28
CA ALA A 3 10.89 39.73 -28.87
C ALA A 3 9.70 38.81 -28.55
N PHE A 4 9.98 37.54 -28.26
CA PHE A 4 8.99 36.59 -27.78
C PHE A 4 8.52 37.07 -26.39
N ASN A 5 7.28 37.54 -26.33
CA ASN A 5 6.74 38.20 -25.14
C ASN A 5 6.45 37.16 -24.04
N LEU A 6 7.30 37.12 -23.01
CA LEU A 6 7.19 36.18 -21.88
C LEU A 6 5.84 36.25 -21.14
N ASN A 7 5.08 37.34 -21.30
CA ASN A 7 3.76 37.53 -20.69
C ASN A 7 2.69 36.55 -21.20
N PHE A 8 2.91 35.87 -22.33
CA PHE A 8 2.00 34.84 -22.84
C PHE A 8 2.18 33.48 -22.13
N LEU A 9 3.36 33.22 -21.57
CA LEU A 9 3.68 31.95 -20.87
C LEU A 9 3.31 31.97 -19.38
N THR A 10 3.19 33.14 -18.77
CA THR A 10 2.82 33.30 -17.35
C THR A 10 1.42 32.76 -16.99
N PRO A 11 0.34 32.96 -17.77
CA PRO A 11 -0.98 32.41 -17.39
C PRO A 11 -1.00 30.87 -17.47
N LEU A 12 -0.37 30.29 -18.51
CA LEU A 12 -0.32 28.85 -18.72
C LEU A 12 0.45 28.12 -17.61
N THR A 13 1.61 28.67 -17.21
CA THR A 13 2.43 28.12 -16.11
C THR A 13 1.74 28.23 -14.76
N MET A 14 0.96 29.29 -14.51
CA MET A 14 0.20 29.47 -13.28
C MET A 14 -0.98 28.49 -13.16
N ILE A 15 -1.64 28.15 -14.26
CA ILE A 15 -2.71 27.14 -14.29
C ILE A 15 -2.13 25.75 -13.99
N TYR A 16 -1.04 25.37 -14.67
CA TYR A 16 -0.38 24.07 -14.46
C TYR A 16 0.10 23.89 -13.01
N LYS A 17 0.71 24.94 -12.43
CA LYS A 17 1.12 24.94 -11.02
C LYS A 17 -0.06 24.70 -10.08
N ARG A 18 -1.22 25.33 -10.33
CA ARG A 18 -2.44 25.13 -9.52
C ARG A 18 -2.97 23.70 -9.66
N ILE A 19 -3.00 23.15 -10.88
CA ILE A 19 -3.44 21.77 -11.12
C ILE A 19 -2.57 20.78 -10.36
N ILE A 20 -1.23 20.91 -10.42
CA ILE A 20 -0.32 20.05 -9.67
C ILE A 20 -0.57 20.15 -8.17
N ILE A 21 -0.73 21.37 -7.63
CA ILE A 21 -0.97 21.55 -6.20
C ILE A 21 -2.28 20.86 -5.78
N ILE A 22 -3.36 21.05 -6.54
CA ILE A 22 -4.65 20.42 -6.26
C ILE A 22 -4.52 18.89 -6.33
N PHE A 23 -3.82 18.37 -7.34
CA PHE A 23 -3.58 16.94 -7.48
C PHE A 23 -2.81 16.35 -6.30
N ILE A 24 -1.71 17.00 -5.86
CA ILE A 24 -0.94 16.58 -4.70
C ILE A 24 -1.82 16.58 -3.44
N ILE A 25 -2.64 17.62 -3.24
CA ILE A 25 -3.55 17.69 -2.10
C ILE A 25 -4.51 16.50 -2.12
N ILE A 26 -5.10 16.18 -3.27
CA ILE A 26 -6.00 15.02 -3.40
C ILE A 26 -5.27 13.72 -3.07
N VAL A 27 -4.07 13.50 -3.63
CA VAL A 27 -3.27 12.29 -3.39
C VAL A 27 -2.91 12.15 -1.91
N VAL A 28 -2.64 13.24 -1.20
CA VAL A 28 -2.38 13.22 0.25
C VAL A 28 -3.67 12.93 1.03
N LEU A 29 -4.79 13.54 0.63
CA LEU A 29 -6.08 13.37 1.32
C LEU A 29 -6.59 11.91 1.25
N ILE A 30 -6.38 11.22 0.13
CA ILE A 30 -6.81 9.81 0.03
C ILE A 30 -6.02 8.86 0.95
N GLN A 31 -4.78 9.22 1.35
CA GLN A 31 -3.96 8.38 2.24
C GLN A 31 -4.50 8.30 3.68
N PHE A 32 -5.43 9.18 4.07
CA PHE A 32 -6.02 9.15 5.41
C PHE A 32 -7.03 8.02 5.58
N LYS A 33 -7.55 7.44 4.50
CA LYS A 33 -8.42 6.27 4.54
C LYS A 33 -7.60 4.99 4.36
N ARG A 34 -7.13 4.42 5.49
CA ARG A 34 -6.32 3.19 5.50
C ARG A 34 -7.17 1.95 5.77
N ILE A 35 -6.65 0.78 5.39
CA ILE A 35 -7.23 -0.52 5.74
C ILE A 35 -6.90 -0.86 7.20
N ASP A 36 -7.72 -1.71 7.81
CA ASP A 36 -7.36 -2.34 9.08
C ASP A 36 -6.26 -3.37 8.83
N THR A 37 -5.20 -3.31 9.64
CA THR A 37 -4.04 -4.22 9.58
C THR A 37 -3.86 -4.98 10.89
N THR A 38 -4.88 -4.96 11.74
CA THR A 38 -4.89 -5.70 13.01
C THR A 38 -5.21 -7.15 12.72
N ASN A 39 -4.27 -8.04 13.04
CA ASN A 39 -4.51 -9.47 12.98
C ASN A 39 -5.52 -9.89 14.06
N PRO A 40 -6.53 -10.71 13.74
CA PRO A 40 -7.43 -11.26 14.75
C PRO A 40 -6.70 -12.26 15.64
N GLU A 41 -7.24 -12.56 16.82
CA GLU A 41 -6.65 -13.55 17.73
C GLU A 41 -6.52 -14.93 17.07
N THR A 42 -5.40 -15.59 17.33
CA THR A 42 -5.07 -16.92 16.78
C THR A 42 -4.79 -17.94 17.86
N ASP A 43 -5.42 -19.11 17.73
CA ASP A 43 -5.13 -20.27 18.58
C ASP A 43 -4.11 -21.17 17.88
N LEU A 44 -2.84 -21.06 18.29
CA LEU A 44 -1.72 -21.78 17.70
C LEU A 44 -1.87 -23.32 17.85
N THR A 45 -2.67 -23.79 18.81
CA THR A 45 -2.87 -25.24 19.04
C THR A 45 -3.79 -25.89 18.00
N LYS A 46 -4.64 -25.08 17.36
CA LYS A 46 -5.56 -25.51 16.29
C LYS A 46 -5.00 -25.30 14.89
N GLY A 47 -3.80 -24.74 14.78
CA GLY A 47 -3.13 -24.53 13.50
C GLY A 47 -2.82 -25.85 12.80
N TYR A 48 -2.97 -25.88 11.48
CA TYR A 48 -2.69 -27.05 10.64
C TYR A 48 -1.30 -27.66 10.91
N LEU A 49 -0.28 -26.82 11.09
CA LEU A 49 1.09 -27.25 11.38
C LEU A 49 1.21 -27.95 12.75
N SER A 50 0.50 -27.47 13.77
CA SER A 50 0.50 -28.07 15.12
C SER A 50 -0.27 -29.38 15.17
N MET A 51 -1.36 -29.51 14.40
CA MET A 51 -2.17 -30.72 14.37
C MET A 51 -1.51 -31.86 13.57
N THR A 52 -0.72 -31.52 12.56
CA THR A 52 -0.08 -32.49 11.67
C THR A 52 1.33 -32.88 12.10
N ASN A 53 1.90 -32.21 13.12
CA ASN A 53 3.32 -32.34 13.50
C ASN A 53 4.23 -32.20 12.26
N ALA A 54 3.99 -31.17 11.45
CA ALA A 54 4.71 -30.96 10.21
C ALA A 54 6.23 -30.82 10.47
N PRO A 55 7.09 -31.47 9.67
CA PRO A 55 8.54 -31.27 9.73
C PRO A 55 8.90 -29.79 9.56
N ALA A 56 10.02 -29.36 10.15
CA ALA A 56 10.43 -27.94 10.16
C ALA A 56 10.50 -27.34 8.75
N GLU A 57 11.09 -28.05 7.79
CA GLU A 57 11.19 -27.63 6.39
C GLU A 57 9.81 -27.36 5.74
N ILE A 58 8.83 -28.22 6.03
CA ILE A 58 7.46 -28.06 5.50
C ILE A 58 6.73 -26.92 6.21
N SER A 59 6.93 -26.77 7.52
CA SER A 59 6.39 -25.63 8.28
C SER A 59 6.89 -24.30 7.69
N ASP A 60 8.18 -24.18 7.40
CA ASP A 60 8.77 -22.94 6.89
C ASP A 60 8.30 -22.65 5.47
N LEU A 61 8.20 -23.67 4.62
CA LEU A 61 7.61 -23.54 3.28
C LEU A 61 6.17 -23.02 3.34
N ILE A 62 5.33 -23.58 4.22
CA ILE A 62 3.93 -23.17 4.36
C ILE A 62 3.81 -21.76 4.92
N LYS A 63 4.61 -21.40 5.92
CA LYS A 63 4.63 -20.04 6.49
C LYS A 63 4.99 -19.00 5.43
N THR A 64 5.99 -19.28 4.60
CA THR A 64 6.45 -18.35 3.56
C THR A 64 5.56 -18.30 2.32
N SER A 65 4.79 -19.36 2.04
CA SER A 65 4.00 -19.46 0.81
C SER A 65 2.50 -19.19 1.01
N CYS A 66 1.96 -19.47 2.19
CA CYS A 66 0.52 -19.53 2.41
C CYS A 66 0.01 -18.59 3.50
N PHE A 67 0.82 -18.29 4.53
CA PHE A 67 0.29 -17.62 5.73
C PHE A 67 -0.18 -16.19 5.49
N ASP A 68 0.38 -15.48 4.51
CA ASP A 68 -0.06 -14.12 4.19
C ASP A 68 -1.53 -14.05 3.69
N CYS A 69 -2.10 -15.16 3.20
CA CYS A 69 -3.49 -15.22 2.71
C CYS A 69 -4.38 -16.22 3.47
N HIS A 70 -3.81 -17.30 3.98
CA HIS A 70 -4.54 -18.41 4.61
C HIS A 70 -4.29 -18.52 6.11
N SER A 71 -3.66 -17.53 6.73
CA SER A 71 -3.55 -17.43 8.17
C SER A 71 -4.12 -16.12 8.67
N ASN A 72 -4.29 -16.05 9.98
CA ASN A 72 -4.62 -14.84 10.71
C ASN A 72 -3.33 -14.15 11.24
N GLU A 73 -2.17 -14.49 10.67
CA GLU A 73 -0.84 -14.01 11.08
C GLU A 73 -0.17 -13.26 9.93
N VAL A 74 -0.92 -12.39 9.25
CA VAL A 74 -0.45 -11.68 8.06
C VAL A 74 0.62 -10.66 8.44
N THR A 75 1.75 -10.67 7.72
CA THR A 75 2.76 -9.61 7.83
C THR A 75 2.51 -8.56 6.75
N TYR A 76 1.81 -7.49 7.10
CA TYR A 76 1.47 -6.44 6.14
C TYR A 76 2.74 -5.71 5.63
N PRO A 77 3.00 -5.70 4.31
CA PRO A 77 4.12 -4.98 3.74
C PRO A 77 3.89 -3.46 3.81
N TRP A 78 4.97 -2.68 3.69
CA TRP A 78 4.92 -1.21 3.82
C TRP A 78 3.93 -0.54 2.85
N TYR A 79 3.73 -1.13 1.66
CA TYR A 79 2.82 -0.59 0.66
C TYR A 79 1.34 -0.80 1.01
N SER A 80 1.00 -1.70 1.94
CA SER A 80 -0.38 -1.87 2.43
C SER A 80 -0.91 -0.64 3.17
N TYR A 81 -0.02 0.26 3.59
CA TYR A 81 -0.38 1.52 4.24
C TYR A 81 -0.55 2.70 3.26
N ILE A 82 -0.41 2.45 1.96
CA ILE A 82 -0.57 3.43 0.89
C ILE A 82 -1.82 3.06 0.09
N ALA A 83 -2.67 4.03 -0.21
CA ALA A 83 -3.87 3.80 -1.01
C ALA A 83 -3.49 3.23 -2.38
N PRO A 84 -4.05 2.07 -2.79
CA PRO A 84 -3.72 1.45 -4.06
C PRO A 84 -4.28 2.25 -5.24
N VAL A 85 -3.56 2.20 -6.37
CA VAL A 85 -4.05 2.62 -7.68
C VAL A 85 -4.20 1.33 -8.49
N SER A 86 -5.43 0.84 -8.62
CA SER A 86 -5.78 -0.44 -9.26
C SER A 86 -6.97 -0.28 -10.19
#